data_AF-A0A955WBX4-F1
#
_entry.id   AF-A0A955WBX4-F1
#
_cell.length_a   1.000
_cell.length_b   1.000
_cell.length_c   1.000
_cell.angle_alpha   90.00
_cell.angle_beta   90.00
_cell.angle_gamma   90.00
#
_symmetry.space_group_name_H-M   'P 1'
#
loop_
_entity.id
_entity.type
_entity.pdbx_description
1 polymer ?
#
loop_
_entity_poly.entity_id
_entity_poly.type
_entity_poly.pdbx_seq_one_letter_code
_entity_poly.pdbx_strand_id
1 'polypeptide(L)'
;ELDTTPLARALQGDSLARPSPSTDVLRRAFRKEEIRTQRRSDGTVTIEGVRFEIPARFRVLLRPTVRFARWDLSSADLVDPRHGTHLATLLPIDKAANADGRRRVVQPVAQPNDVVAEPSGIAPHLRQLMVEYAATGLPPAYVPSERAALASYSAEHEHEDDQDNSEDTTP
;
A
#
# COMPACT_ATOMS: atom_id res chain seq x y z
N GLU A 1 33.94 -44.26 20.58
CA GLU A 1 33.02 -43.79 19.53
C GLU A 1 31.99 -44.88 19.25
N LEU A 2 30.94 -44.59 18.50
CA LEU A 2 29.96 -45.62 18.10
C LEU A 2 30.47 -46.29 16.82
N ASP A 3 30.64 -47.62 16.82
CA ASP A 3 31.11 -48.43 15.68
C ASP A 3 30.05 -48.55 14.56
N THR A 4 29.38 -47.46 14.21
CA THR A 4 28.35 -47.44 13.17
C THR A 4 28.28 -46.09 12.49
N THR A 5 27.86 -46.10 11.23
CA THR A 5 27.69 -44.86 10.48
C THR A 5 26.44 -44.10 10.97
N PRO A 6 26.44 -42.76 10.96
CA PRO A 6 25.26 -41.98 11.32
C PRO A 6 24.01 -42.34 10.52
N LEU A 7 24.17 -42.68 9.24
CA LEU A 7 23.06 -43.12 8.37
C LEU A 7 22.50 -44.47 8.82
N ALA A 8 23.36 -45.45 9.10
CA ALA A 8 22.93 -46.77 9.57
C ALA A 8 22.15 -46.67 10.90
N ARG A 9 22.63 -45.83 11.83
CA ARG A 9 21.93 -45.57 13.09
C ARG A 9 20.58 -44.86 12.88
N ALA A 10 20.49 -43.91 11.94
CA ALA A 10 19.25 -43.20 11.65
C ALA A 10 18.18 -44.10 11.01
N LEU A 11 18.58 -45.07 10.18
CA LEU A 11 17.68 -46.04 9.56
C LEU A 11 17.20 -47.13 10.53
N GLN A 12 18.00 -47.48 11.54
CA GLN A 12 17.68 -48.51 12.53
C GLN A 12 16.88 -47.98 13.73
N GLY A 13 16.97 -46.69 14.04
CA GLY A 13 16.26 -46.08 15.15
C GLY A 13 14.80 -45.77 14.86
N ASP A 14 14.01 -45.60 15.92
CA ASP A 14 12.63 -45.14 15.81
C ASP A 14 12.57 -43.75 15.14
N SER A 15 11.67 -43.61 14.17
CA SER A 15 11.51 -42.34 13.46
C SER A 15 10.86 -41.31 14.37
N LEU A 16 11.65 -40.32 14.79
CA LEU A 16 11.19 -39.11 15.49
C LEU A 16 10.95 -37.93 14.52
N ALA A 17 10.89 -38.21 13.22
CA ALA A 17 10.75 -37.20 12.19
C ALA A 17 9.37 -36.50 12.30
N ARG A 18 9.38 -35.18 12.20
CA ARG A 18 8.16 -34.39 12.05
C ARG A 18 7.70 -34.42 10.59
N PRO A 19 6.38 -34.32 10.32
CA PRO A 19 5.90 -34.18 8.95
C PRO A 19 6.56 -32.96 8.31
N SER A 20 7.11 -33.16 7.10
CA SER A 20 7.68 -32.06 6.34
C SER A 20 6.60 -31.04 6.00
N PRO A 21 6.86 -29.72 6.13
CA PRO A 21 5.98 -28.72 5.56
C PRO A 21 5.88 -28.89 4.03
N SER A 22 4.83 -28.33 3.44
CA SER A 22 4.67 -28.38 1.99
C SER A 22 5.80 -27.63 1.28
N THR A 23 6.09 -28.04 0.04
CA THR A 23 7.10 -27.40 -0.80
C THR A 23 6.89 -25.89 -0.92
N ASP A 24 5.63 -25.44 -1.01
CA ASP A 24 5.30 -24.02 -1.11
C ASP A 24 5.66 -23.23 0.15
N VAL A 25 5.45 -23.83 1.32
CA VAL A 25 5.85 -23.22 2.60
C VAL A 25 7.37 -23.08 2.66
N LEU A 26 8.11 -24.12 2.25
CA LEU A 26 9.57 -24.05 2.17
C LEU A 26 10.03 -22.97 1.20
N ARG A 27 9.46 -22.91 -0.02
CA ARG A 27 9.79 -21.89 -1.02
C ARG A 27 9.50 -20.47 -0.54
N ARG A 28 8.49 -20.28 0.31
CA ARG A 28 8.13 -18.96 0.88
C ARG A 28 9.00 -18.58 2.08
N ALA A 29 9.44 -19.56 2.87
CA ALA A 29 10.28 -19.34 4.05
C ALA A 29 11.68 -18.79 3.67
N PHE A 30 12.22 -19.20 2.52
CA PHE A 30 13.54 -18.80 2.06
C PHE A 30 13.49 -17.69 0.99
N ARG A 31 12.86 -16.56 1.33
CA ARG A 31 12.79 -15.37 0.47
C ARG A 31 13.40 -14.17 1.19
N LYS A 32 14.11 -13.32 0.45
CA LYS A 32 14.49 -12.00 0.95
C LYS A 32 13.45 -10.97 0.58
N GLU A 33 13.33 -9.94 1.40
CA GLU A 33 12.45 -8.80 1.17
C GLU A 33 13.25 -7.60 0.66
N GLU A 34 12.72 -6.88 -0.33
CA GLU A 34 13.35 -5.69 -0.86
C GLU A 34 12.31 -4.68 -1.33
N ILE A 35 12.59 -3.39 -1.12
CA ILE A 35 11.78 -2.31 -1.68
C ILE A 35 12.34 -1.98 -3.06
N ARG A 36 11.47 -1.96 -4.07
CA ARG A 36 11.83 -1.60 -5.44
C ARG A 36 11.02 -0.41 -5.92
N THR A 37 11.43 0.19 -7.02
CA THR A 37 10.68 1.29 -7.66
C THR A 37 9.97 0.75 -8.90
N GLN A 38 8.66 0.92 -8.95
CA GLN A 38 7.86 0.56 -10.12
C GLN A 38 8.06 1.58 -11.24
N ARG A 39 8.24 1.10 -12.47
CA ARG A 39 8.23 1.93 -13.67
C ARG A 39 6.79 2.36 -13.99
N ARG A 40 6.50 3.66 -13.96
CA ARG A 40 5.12 4.18 -14.10
C ARG A 40 4.47 3.89 -15.45
N SER A 41 5.25 3.83 -16.52
CA SER A 41 4.72 3.73 -17.89
C SER A 41 4.25 2.34 -18.28
N ASP A 42 4.86 1.28 -17.74
CA ASP A 42 4.49 -0.12 -18.04
C ASP A 42 4.16 -0.95 -16.79
N GLY A 43 4.22 -0.34 -15.61
CA GLY A 43 3.88 -1.01 -14.36
C GLY A 43 4.84 -2.12 -13.97
N THR A 44 6.07 -2.15 -14.49
CA THR A 44 7.02 -3.23 -14.20
C THR A 44 7.99 -2.89 -13.07
N VAL A 45 8.59 -3.93 -12.48
CA VAL A 45 9.66 -3.81 -11.49
C VAL A 45 10.81 -4.74 -11.86
N THR A 46 12.05 -4.26 -11.74
CA THR A 46 13.24 -5.10 -11.94
C THR A 46 13.66 -5.68 -10.60
N ILE A 47 13.91 -7.00 -10.54
CA ILE A 47 14.37 -7.79 -9.39
C ILE A 47 15.53 -8.66 -9.86
N GLU A 48 16.72 -8.51 -9.25
CA GLU A 48 17.96 -9.23 -9.65
C GLU A 48 18.18 -9.29 -11.19
N GLY A 49 17.88 -8.20 -11.90
CA GLY A 49 18.03 -8.12 -13.36
C GLY A 49 16.85 -8.66 -14.20
N VAL A 50 15.86 -9.31 -13.58
CA VAL A 50 14.65 -9.80 -14.25
C VAL A 50 13.49 -8.81 -14.05
N ARG A 51 12.73 -8.55 -15.12
CA ARG A 51 11.57 -7.65 -15.07
C ARG A 51 10.31 -8.44 -14.76
N PHE A 52 9.57 -8.00 -13.76
CA PHE A 52 8.31 -8.58 -13.33
C PHE A 52 7.16 -7.62 -13.61
N GLU A 53 6.00 -8.17 -13.94
CA GLU A 53 4.76 -7.40 -14.11
C GLU A 53 4.07 -7.18 -12.77
N ILE A 54 3.68 -5.94 -12.46
CA ILE A 54 2.82 -5.64 -11.30
C ILE A 54 1.37 -5.57 -11.78
N PRO A 55 0.44 -6.31 -11.12
CA PRO A 55 -0.97 -6.24 -11.46
C PRO A 55 -1.50 -4.80 -11.44
N ALA A 56 -2.30 -4.43 -12.43
CA ALA A 56 -2.78 -3.06 -12.65
C ALA A 56 -3.50 -2.42 -11.44
N ARG A 57 -4.07 -3.23 -10.53
CA ARG A 57 -4.69 -2.77 -9.27
C ARG A 57 -3.68 -2.17 -8.27
N PHE A 58 -2.40 -2.52 -8.40
CA PHE A 58 -1.31 -2.05 -7.55
C PHE A 58 -0.43 -1.00 -8.24
N ARG A 59 -0.81 -0.49 -9.43
CA ARG A 59 -0.03 0.52 -10.18
C ARG A 59 0.17 1.85 -9.43
N VAL A 60 -0.60 2.07 -8.37
CA VAL A 60 -0.48 3.24 -7.48
C VAL A 60 0.70 3.10 -6.53
N LEU A 61 1.19 1.88 -6.28
CA LEU A 61 2.32 1.61 -5.41
C LEU A 61 3.63 1.92 -6.14
N LEU A 62 4.15 3.13 -5.96
CA LEU A 62 5.42 3.53 -6.58
C LEU A 62 6.63 2.77 -6.05
N ARG A 63 6.60 2.42 -4.76
CA ARG A 63 7.66 1.70 -4.07
C ARG A 63 7.15 0.40 -3.46
N PRO A 64 6.82 -0.62 -4.28
CA PRO A 64 6.34 -1.90 -3.78
C PRO A 64 7.42 -2.64 -3.00
N THR A 65 7.00 -3.35 -1.96
CA THR A 65 7.85 -4.29 -1.22
C THR A 65 7.66 -5.67 -1.83
N VAL A 66 8.76 -6.32 -2.21
CA VAL A 66 8.74 -7.62 -2.90
C VAL A 66 9.53 -8.67 -2.13
N ARG A 67 9.04 -9.90 -2.11
CA ARG A 67 9.72 -11.07 -1.56
C ARG A 67 10.08 -12.06 -2.67
N PHE A 68 11.33 -12.48 -2.74
CA PHE A 68 11.78 -13.41 -3.76
C PHE A 68 12.97 -14.25 -3.30
N ALA A 69 13.18 -15.38 -3.98
CA ALA A 69 14.36 -16.23 -3.77
C ALA A 69 15.43 -15.85 -4.80
N ARG A 70 16.67 -15.58 -4.35
CA ARG A 70 17.75 -15.17 -5.27
C ARG A 70 18.13 -16.25 -6.28
N TRP A 71 17.87 -17.53 -5.97
CA TRP A 71 18.16 -18.67 -6.84
C TRP A 71 16.97 -19.09 -7.72
N ASP A 72 15.77 -18.57 -7.48
CA ASP A 72 14.56 -18.92 -8.21
C ASP A 72 13.74 -17.65 -8.48
N LEU A 73 13.98 -17.06 -9.65
CA LEU A 73 13.30 -15.86 -10.16
C LEU A 73 12.10 -16.22 -11.05
N SER A 74 11.59 -17.45 -10.99
CA SER A 74 10.36 -17.83 -11.71
C SER A 74 9.12 -17.10 -11.17
N SER A 75 9.17 -16.67 -9.91
CA SER A 75 8.12 -15.88 -9.27
C SER A 75 8.70 -14.96 -8.20
N ALA A 76 8.02 -13.84 -7.96
CA ALA A 76 8.22 -13.00 -6.80
C ALA A 76 6.87 -12.73 -6.15
N ASP A 77 6.83 -12.32 -4.89
CA ASP A 77 5.58 -11.91 -4.24
C ASP A 77 5.61 -10.42 -3.94
N LEU A 78 4.50 -9.74 -4.21
CA LEU A 78 4.20 -8.42 -3.69
C LEU A 78 3.64 -8.56 -2.27
N VAL A 79 4.19 -7.82 -1.33
CA VAL A 79 3.78 -7.86 0.09
C VAL A 79 3.48 -6.48 0.64
N ASP A 80 2.58 -6.42 1.61
CA ASP A 80 2.35 -5.23 2.43
C ASP A 80 3.51 -5.06 3.42
N PRO A 81 4.24 -3.93 3.40
CA PRO A 81 5.35 -3.69 4.33
C PRO A 81 4.92 -3.58 5.80
N ARG A 82 3.65 -3.25 6.10
CA ARG A 82 3.19 -3.07 7.50
C ARG A 82 2.89 -4.38 8.18
N HIS A 83 2.20 -5.27 7.48
CA HIS A 83 1.69 -6.53 8.04
C HIS A 83 2.39 -7.77 7.48
N GLY A 84 3.24 -7.61 6.46
CA GLY A 84 3.88 -8.72 5.77
C GLY A 84 2.90 -9.58 4.95
N THR A 85 1.68 -9.08 4.73
CA THR A 85 0.59 -9.79 4.04
C THR A 85 0.93 -9.97 2.56
N HIS A 86 0.69 -11.18 2.04
CA HIS A 86 0.82 -11.47 0.62
C HIS A 86 -0.30 -10.77 -0.18
N LEU A 87 0.06 -9.94 -1.16
CA LEU A 87 -0.89 -9.19 -1.99
C LEU A 87 -1.07 -9.80 -3.38
N ALA A 88 0.01 -10.29 -3.99
CA ALA A 88 0.01 -10.96 -5.28
C ALA A 88 1.31 -11.70 -5.54
N THR A 89 1.25 -12.75 -6.36
CA THR A 89 2.44 -13.33 -7.00
C THR A 89 2.68 -12.63 -8.34
N LEU A 90 3.90 -12.17 -8.53
CA LEU A 90 4.43 -11.50 -9.72
C LEU A 90 5.17 -12.52 -10.58
N LEU A 91 4.99 -12.40 -11.89
CA LEU A 91 5.65 -13.25 -12.88
C LEU A 91 6.64 -12.43 -13.72
N PRO A 92 7.74 -13.04 -14.18
CA PRO A 92 8.62 -12.43 -15.16
C PRO A 92 7.85 -12.03 -16.41
N ILE A 93 8.26 -10.92 -17.02
CA ILE A 93 7.63 -10.44 -18.24
C ILE A 93 7.93 -11.40 -19.39
N ASP A 94 6.89 -11.77 -20.12
CA ASP A 94 7.04 -12.45 -21.39
C ASP A 94 7.44 -11.41 -22.46
N LYS A 95 8.73 -11.40 -22.82
CA LYS A 95 9.26 -10.47 -23.82
C LYS A 95 8.66 -10.71 -25.22
N ALA A 96 8.34 -11.97 -25.56
CA ALA A 96 7.78 -12.30 -26.87
C ALA A 96 6.33 -11.80 -26.96
N ALA A 97 5.51 -12.10 -25.96
CA ALA A 97 4.13 -11.60 -25.90
C ALA A 97 4.06 -10.07 -25.78
N ASN A 98 5.03 -9.43 -25.13
CA ASN A 98 5.09 -7.97 -25.04
C ASN A 98 5.53 -7.31 -26.36
N ALA A 99 6.37 -7.99 -27.16
CA ALA A 99 6.78 -7.49 -28.48
C ALA A 99 5.62 -7.40 -29.48
N ASP A 100 4.54 -8.17 -29.29
CA ASP A 100 3.32 -8.10 -30.10
C ASP A 100 2.58 -6.74 -30.00
N GLY A 101 2.96 -5.87 -29.06
CA GLY A 101 2.51 -4.46 -29.02
C GLY A 101 1.03 -4.26 -28.67
N ARG A 102 0.28 -5.33 -28.35
CA ARG A 102 -1.13 -5.25 -27.94
C ARG A 102 -1.23 -4.56 -26.58
N ARG A 103 -1.71 -3.32 -26.57
CA ARG A 103 -1.92 -2.56 -25.33
C ARG A 103 -3.28 -2.90 -24.73
N ARG A 104 -3.27 -3.55 -23.57
CA ARG A 104 -4.49 -3.76 -22.78
C ARG A 104 -5.02 -2.41 -22.29
N VAL A 105 -6.31 -2.17 -22.47
CA VAL A 105 -6.98 -0.96 -21.95
C VAL A 105 -6.88 -0.96 -20.43
N VAL A 106 -6.30 0.11 -19.89
CA VAL A 106 -6.15 0.29 -18.44
C VAL A 106 -7.50 0.68 -17.86
N GLN A 107 -8.12 -0.23 -17.11
CA GLN A 107 -9.32 0.11 -16.37
C GLN A 107 -8.99 1.12 -15.25
N PRO A 108 -9.83 2.13 -15.02
CA PRO A 108 -9.74 2.98 -13.84
C PRO A 108 -9.66 2.09 -12.60
N VAL A 109 -8.75 2.42 -11.67
CA VAL A 109 -8.82 1.81 -10.34
C VAL A 109 -10.08 2.40 -9.74
N ALA A 110 -11.08 1.55 -9.45
CA ALA A 110 -12.28 1.96 -8.74
C ALA A 110 -11.83 2.76 -7.51
N GLN A 111 -12.21 4.03 -7.45
CA GLN A 111 -11.96 4.79 -6.25
C GLN A 111 -12.81 4.15 -5.14
N PRO A 112 -12.32 4.06 -3.90
CA PRO A 112 -13.12 3.51 -2.80
C PRO A 112 -14.47 4.23 -2.59
N ASN A 113 -14.71 5.34 -3.29
CA ASN A 113 -15.95 6.10 -3.30
C ASN A 113 -17.03 5.58 -4.28
N ASP A 114 -16.76 4.56 -5.10
CA ASP A 114 -17.77 4.01 -6.03
C ASP A 114 -18.72 2.99 -5.37
N VAL A 115 -18.54 2.71 -4.08
CA VAL A 115 -19.63 2.11 -3.31
C VAL A 115 -20.63 3.24 -3.10
N VAL A 116 -21.72 3.23 -3.86
CA VAL A 116 -22.92 4.01 -3.55
C VAL A 116 -23.36 3.54 -2.17
N ALA A 117 -22.83 4.19 -1.13
CA ALA A 117 -23.29 4.01 0.23
C ALA A 117 -24.76 4.39 0.19
N GLU A 118 -25.65 3.45 0.53
CA GLU A 118 -27.01 3.81 0.89
C GLU A 118 -26.93 4.99 1.86
N PRO A 119 -27.82 6.00 1.75
CA PRO A 119 -27.74 7.18 2.58
C PRO A 119 -27.75 6.75 4.04
N SER A 120 -26.56 6.67 4.64
CA SER A 120 -26.45 6.31 6.03
C SER A 120 -27.05 7.48 6.76
N GLY A 121 -28.13 7.23 7.51
CA GLY A 121 -28.67 8.24 8.40
C GLY A 121 -27.58 8.80 9.33
N ILE A 122 -27.93 9.79 10.15
CA ILE A 122 -27.01 10.44 11.08
C ILE A 122 -26.16 9.39 11.79
N ALA A 123 -24.83 9.46 11.58
CA ALA A 123 -23.86 8.55 12.17
C ALA A 123 -24.11 8.48 13.69
N PRO A 124 -24.04 7.29 14.32
CA PRO A 124 -24.44 7.13 15.71
C PRO A 124 -23.69 8.08 16.65
N HIS A 125 -22.40 8.32 16.38
CA HIS A 125 -21.61 9.29 17.14
C HIS A 125 -22.05 10.74 16.92
N LEU A 126 -22.37 11.13 15.68
CA LEU A 126 -22.90 12.47 15.39
C LEU A 126 -24.25 12.70 16.09
N ARG A 127 -25.10 11.66 16.16
CA ARG A 127 -26.38 11.73 16.89
C ARG A 127 -26.17 12.00 18.37
N GLN A 128 -25.19 11.36 18.98
CA GLN A 128 -24.84 11.59 20.39
C GLN A 128 -24.35 13.03 20.60
N LEU A 129 -23.47 13.53 19.74
CA LEU A 129 -22.98 14.92 19.80
C LEU A 129 -24.10 15.94 19.62
N MET A 130 -25.08 15.67 18.75
CA MET A 130 -26.25 16.53 18.57
C MET A 130 -27.14 16.56 19.81
N VAL A 131 -27.34 15.43 20.48
CA VAL A 131 -28.11 15.34 21.75
C VAL A 131 -27.40 16.11 22.86
N GLU A 132 -26.09 15.94 22.98
CA GLU A 132 -25.27 16.61 23.99
C GLU A 132 -25.22 18.12 23.77
N TYR A 133 -25.07 18.57 22.51
CA TYR A 133 -25.17 19.99 22.14
C TYR A 133 -26.55 20.56 22.47
N ALA A 134 -27.63 19.84 22.16
CA ALA A 134 -28.99 20.28 22.48
C ALA A 134 -29.24 20.37 24.00
N ALA A 135 -28.59 19.52 24.80
CA ALA A 135 -28.73 19.51 26.25
C ALA A 135 -27.87 20.56 26.96
N THR A 136 -26.67 20.85 26.45
CA THR A 136 -25.67 21.68 27.13
C THR A 136 -25.47 23.06 26.51
N GLY A 137 -25.84 23.24 25.24
CA GLY A 137 -25.57 24.45 24.46
C GLY A 137 -24.09 24.67 24.11
N LEU A 138 -23.20 23.74 24.49
CA LEU A 138 -21.76 23.86 24.25
C LEU A 138 -21.36 23.05 23.02
N PRO A 139 -20.69 23.65 22.03
CA PRO A 139 -20.25 22.93 20.84
C PRO A 139 -19.24 21.84 21.21
N PRO A 140 -19.22 20.71 20.47
CA PRO A 140 -18.21 19.68 20.68
C PRO A 140 -16.80 20.28 20.54
N ALA A 141 -15.85 19.80 21.34
CA ALA A 141 -14.47 20.26 21.36
C ALA A 141 -13.69 19.74 20.14
N TYR A 142 -14.09 20.14 18.94
CA TYR A 142 -13.37 19.81 17.71
C TYR A 142 -12.04 20.55 17.68
N VAL A 143 -10.97 19.79 17.52
CA VAL A 143 -9.67 20.37 17.15
C VAL A 143 -9.75 20.74 15.67
N PRO A 144 -9.38 21.98 15.27
CA PRO A 144 -9.37 22.35 13.86
C PRO A 144 -8.53 21.37 13.05
N SER A 145 -9.05 20.92 11.92
CA SER A 145 -8.24 20.15 10.96
C SER A 145 -7.13 21.03 10.40
N GLU A 146 -5.96 20.46 10.06
CA GLU A 146 -4.85 21.22 9.48
C GLU A 146 -5.29 22.08 8.28
N ARG A 147 -6.21 21.55 7.47
CA ARG A 147 -6.81 22.26 6.34
C ARG A 147 -7.64 23.49 6.76
N ALA A 148 -8.39 23.38 7.86
CA ALA A 148 -9.16 24.50 8.41
C ALA A 148 -8.26 25.54 9.09
N ALA A 149 -7.20 25.09 9.78
CA ALA A 149 -6.20 25.97 10.40
C ALA A 149 -5.40 26.77 9.36
N LEU A 150 -5.08 26.15 8.21
CA LEU A 150 -4.43 26.83 7.09
C LEU A 150 -5.36 27.87 6.44
N ALA A 151 -6.66 27.60 6.36
CA ALA A 151 -7.64 28.52 5.79
C ALA A 151 -7.89 29.76 6.68
N SER A 152 -7.86 29.62 8.01
CA SER A 152 -7.98 30.77 8.92
C SER A 152 -6.76 31.69 8.86
N TYR A 153 -5.56 31.13 8.69
CA TYR A 153 -4.33 31.92 8.53
C TYR A 153 -4.30 32.76 7.25
N SER A 154 -4.95 32.32 6.18
CA SER A 154 -5.00 33.06 4.91
C SER A 154 -6.01 34.22 4.95
N ALA A 155 -7.11 34.08 5.69
CA ALA A 155 -8.15 35.10 5.80
C ALA A 155 -7.72 36.32 6.65
N GLU A 156 -6.77 36.14 7.57
CA GLU A 156 -6.26 37.23 8.42
C GLU A 156 -5.24 38.14 7.71
N HIS A 157 -4.75 37.76 6.52
CA HIS A 157 -3.75 38.52 5.75
C HIS A 157 -4.34 39.42 4.65
N GLU A 158 -5.66 39.42 4.45
CA GLU A 158 -6.33 40.20 3.38
C GLU A 158 -6.94 41.53 3.86
N HIS A 159 -6.63 41.99 5.09
CA HIS A 159 -7.22 43.19 5.69
C HIS A 159 -6.27 44.35 6.01
N GLU A 160 -5.00 44.29 5.59
CA GLU A 160 -4.03 45.37 5.88
C GLU A 160 -3.70 46.34 4.72
N ASP A 161 -4.20 46.12 3.49
CA ASP A 161 -3.69 46.88 2.32
C ASP A 161 -4.56 48.06 1.80
N ASP A 162 -5.68 48.42 2.45
CA ASP A 162 -6.64 49.40 1.91
C ASP A 162 -6.74 50.75 2.69
N GLN A 163 -5.64 51.26 3.26
CA GLN A 163 -5.60 52.63 3.80
C GLN A 163 -4.29 53.36 3.50
N ASP A 164 -4.10 53.83 2.25
CA ASP A 164 -3.53 55.17 2.02
C ASP A 164 -3.73 55.61 0.56
N ASN A 165 -4.88 56.21 0.23
CA ASN A 165 -4.98 57.03 -0.97
C ASN A 165 -6.05 58.12 -0.78
N SER A 166 -5.72 59.16 -0.02
CA SER A 166 -6.47 60.41 -0.03
C SER A 166 -5.61 61.55 -0.57
N GLU A 167 -5.91 61.89 -1.83
CA GLU A 167 -6.06 63.24 -2.37
C GLU A 167 -4.99 64.30 -2.03
N ASP A 168 -4.28 64.75 -3.08
CA ASP A 168 -4.00 66.18 -3.21
C ASP A 168 -4.19 66.61 -4.67
N THR A 169 -5.33 67.24 -4.95
CA THR A 169 -5.63 67.95 -6.18
C THR A 169 -5.43 69.45 -5.94
N THR A 170 -4.65 70.01 -6.85
CA THR A 170 -4.18 71.38 -7.11
C THR A 170 -5.13 72.56 -6.77
N PRO A 171 -4.58 73.78 -6.74
CA PRO A 171 -4.54 74.59 -7.99
C PRO A 171 -3.16 75.13 -8.38
#